data_AF-A0A8S3KBQ4-F1
#
_entry.id   AF-A0A8S3KBQ4-F1
#
_cell.length_a   1.000
_cell.length_b   1.000
_cell.length_c   1.000
_cell.angle_alpha   90.00
_cell.angle_beta   90.00
_cell.angle_gamma   90.00
#
_symmetry.space_group_name_H-M   'P 1'
#
loop_
_entity.id
_entity.type
_entity.pdbx_description
1 polymer ?
#
loop_
_entity_poly.entity_id
_entity_poly.type
_entity_poly.pdbx_seq_one_letter_code
_entity_poly.pdbx_strand_id
1 'polypeptide(L)'
;TGEGKTLIVGLIAAFLALCGHAVDIVSSNRDLAIEGEQKCCSFFQLLKLESDHICSENDEVNHQSYRSDLNTSQGNIVYGEVGTFQRDILEEEFNSKKIFGKRYENRNKSLIIDEVDNMCLDKARHVLYLSHEIESLKWLETLFINI
;
A
#
# COMPACT_ATOMS: atom_id res chain seq x y z
N THR A 1 -10.71 -12.28 -12.67
CA THR A 1 -11.36 -12.66 -13.95
C THR A 1 -10.99 -11.68 -15.06
N GLY A 2 -10.83 -12.13 -16.30
CA GLY A 2 -10.40 -11.31 -17.46
C GLY A 2 -11.44 -10.32 -18.02
N GLU A 3 -12.30 -9.77 -17.16
CA GLU A 3 -13.47 -8.94 -17.54
C GLU A 3 -13.13 -7.46 -17.78
N GLY A 4 -11.86 -7.07 -17.68
CA GLY A 4 -11.45 -5.67 -17.83
C GLY A 4 -11.58 -4.81 -16.58
N LYS A 5 -11.84 -5.40 -15.39
CA LYS A 5 -11.86 -4.68 -14.11
C LYS A 5 -10.58 -3.89 -13.86
N THR A 6 -9.41 -4.49 -14.16
CA THR A 6 -8.11 -3.81 -14.06
C THR A 6 -8.06 -2.52 -14.88
N LEU A 7 -8.65 -2.52 -16.08
CA LEU A 7 -8.69 -1.33 -16.93
C LEU A 7 -9.63 -0.26 -16.35
N ILE A 8 -10.79 -0.67 -15.82
CA ILE A 8 -11.73 0.24 -15.15
C ILE A 8 -11.07 0.88 -13.93
N VAL A 9 -10.41 0.08 -13.09
CA VAL A 9 -9.63 0.55 -11.93
C VAL A 9 -8.55 1.53 -12.38
N GLY A 10 -7.79 1.20 -13.42
CA GLY A 10 -6.77 2.08 -13.98
C GLY A 10 -7.33 3.40 -14.50
N LEU A 11 -8.47 3.40 -15.19
CA LEU A 11 -9.13 4.62 -15.68
C LEU A 11 -9.60 5.52 -14.53
N ILE A 12 -10.23 4.94 -13.50
CA ILE A 12 -10.68 5.68 -12.32
C ILE A 12 -9.48 6.24 -11.56
N ALA A 13 -8.42 5.45 -11.38
CA ALA A 13 -7.21 5.89 -10.71
C ALA A 13 -6.53 7.05 -11.44
N ALA A 14 -6.40 6.96 -12.77
CA ALA A 14 -5.85 8.03 -13.58
C ALA A 14 -6.66 9.32 -13.46
N PHE A 15 -7.99 9.22 -13.51
CA PHE A 15 -8.87 10.38 -13.35
C PHE A 15 -8.66 11.07 -11.99
N LEU A 16 -8.65 10.29 -10.89
CA LEU A 16 -8.45 10.83 -9.55
C LEU A 16 -7.05 11.44 -9.37
N ALA A 17 -6.02 10.78 -9.91
CA ALA A 17 -4.65 11.26 -9.88
C ALA A 17 -4.48 12.57 -10.68
N LEU A 18 -5.13 12.71 -11.84
CA LEU A 18 -5.18 13.97 -12.59
C LEU A 18 -5.91 15.08 -11.83
N CYS A 19 -6.86 14.73 -10.97
CA CYS A 19 -7.49 15.66 -10.02
C CYS A 19 -6.61 15.98 -8.79
N GLY A 20 -5.38 15.46 -8.72
CA GLY A 20 -4.42 15.71 -7.63
C GLY A 20 -4.61 14.82 -6.40
N HIS A 21 -5.41 13.76 -6.48
CA HIS A 21 -5.59 12.83 -5.36
C HIS A 21 -4.39 11.88 -5.24
N ALA A 22 -3.93 11.62 -4.02
CA ALA A 22 -3.10 10.45 -3.75
C ALA A 22 -3.99 9.20 -3.85
N VAL A 23 -3.71 8.33 -4.81
CA VAL A 23 -4.55 7.16 -5.10
C VAL A 23 -3.85 5.90 -4.63
N ASP A 24 -4.52 5.17 -3.76
CA ASP A 24 -4.07 3.86 -3.28
C ASP A 24 -5.00 2.79 -3.85
N ILE A 25 -4.44 1.83 -4.57
CA ILE A 25 -5.16 0.71 -5.17
C ILE A 25 -4.78 -0.54 -4.38
N VAL A 26 -5.76 -1.07 -3.66
CA VAL A 26 -5.59 -2.22 -2.80
C VAL A 26 -6.10 -3.46 -3.50
N SER A 27 -5.23 -4.46 -3.61
CA SER A 27 -5.58 -5.77 -4.12
C SER A 27 -5.60 -6.82 -3.02
N SER A 28 -6.19 -7.97 -3.33
CA SER A 28 -6.28 -9.11 -2.42
C SER A 28 -4.92 -9.77 -2.21
N ASN A 29 -3.94 -9.66 -3.12
CA ASN A 29 -2.60 -10.24 -2.94
C ASN A 29 -1.52 -9.45 -3.72
N ARG A 30 -0.24 -9.76 -3.44
CA ARG A 30 0.93 -9.09 -4.03
C ARG A 30 1.01 -9.28 -5.54
N ASP A 31 0.79 -10.48 -6.03
CA ASP A 31 0.91 -10.79 -7.46
C ASP A 31 -0.10 -10.00 -8.30
N LEU A 32 -1.35 -9.90 -7.83
CA LEU A 32 -2.39 -9.10 -8.47
C LEU A 32 -2.11 -7.59 -8.42
N ALA A 33 -1.53 -7.09 -7.32
CA ALA A 33 -1.13 -5.69 -7.21
C ALA A 33 -0.01 -5.36 -8.22
N ILE A 34 1.02 -6.20 -8.31
CA ILE A 34 2.13 -6.05 -9.26
C ILE A 34 1.60 -6.14 -10.70
N GLU A 35 0.80 -7.15 -11.01
CA GLU A 35 0.22 -7.34 -12.34
C GLU A 35 -0.69 -6.16 -12.73
N GLY A 36 -1.47 -5.64 -11.78
CA GLY A 36 -2.33 -4.47 -11.97
C GLY A 36 -1.54 -3.20 -12.30
N GLU A 37 -0.47 -2.95 -11.56
CA GLU A 37 0.46 -1.83 -11.81
C GLU A 37 1.08 -1.98 -13.21
N GLN A 38 1.70 -3.13 -13.51
CA GLN A 38 2.41 -3.34 -14.77
C GLN A 38 1.51 -3.18 -16.00
N LYS A 39 0.26 -3.64 -15.91
CA LYS A 39 -0.73 -3.49 -16.99
C LYS A 39 -1.13 -2.04 -17.25
N CYS A 40 -1.17 -1.22 -16.20
CA CYS A 40 -1.63 0.17 -16.29
C CYS A 40 -0.47 1.19 -16.36
N CYS A 41 0.76 0.79 -16.04
CA CYS A 41 1.94 1.65 -15.98
C CYS A 41 2.15 2.48 -17.25
N SER A 42 2.15 1.82 -18.42
CA SER A 42 2.30 2.50 -19.71
C SER A 42 1.18 3.51 -19.99
N PHE A 43 -0.04 3.23 -19.54
CA PHE A 43 -1.18 4.14 -19.66
C PHE A 43 -1.04 5.36 -18.73
N PHE A 44 -0.58 5.17 -17.50
CA PHE A 44 -0.30 6.27 -16.56
C PHE A 44 0.83 7.16 -17.09
N GLN A 45 1.91 6.58 -17.60
CA GLN A 45 3.03 7.30 -18.21
C GLN A 45 2.58 8.16 -19.40
N LEU A 46 1.65 7.66 -20.23
CA LEU A 46 1.06 8.44 -21.33
C LEU A 46 0.36 9.72 -20.84
N LEU A 47 -0.23 9.65 -19.65
CA LEU A 47 -0.89 10.77 -18.98
C LEU A 47 0.05 11.60 -18.11
N LYS A 48 1.35 11.27 -18.09
CA LYS A 48 2.41 11.85 -17.23
C LYS A 48 2.17 11.64 -15.74
N LEU A 49 1.39 10.63 -15.38
CA LEU A 49 1.18 10.20 -14.01
C LEU A 49 2.24 9.19 -13.60
N GLU A 50 2.63 9.22 -12.33
CA GLU A 50 3.49 8.21 -11.73
C GLU A 50 2.65 7.10 -11.10
N SER A 51 3.05 5.85 -11.35
CA SER A 51 2.55 4.66 -10.66
C SER A 51 3.70 3.82 -10.13
N ASP A 52 3.46 3.16 -9.00
CA ASP A 52 4.38 2.18 -8.43
C ASP A 52 3.62 1.15 -7.57
N HIS A 53 4.31 0.12 -7.08
CA HIS A 53 3.76 -0.89 -6.18
C HIS A 53 4.58 -1.05 -4.89
N ILE A 54 3.90 -1.34 -3.78
CA ILE A 54 4.53 -1.59 -2.47
C ILE A 54 4.73 -3.07 -2.18
N CYS A 55 5.00 -3.85 -3.23
CA CYS A 55 5.14 -5.31 -3.13
C CYS A 55 6.59 -5.78 -3.13
N SER A 56 7.57 -4.90 -2.91
CA SER A 56 8.99 -5.25 -2.76
C SER A 56 9.26 -6.00 -1.45
N GLU A 57 10.27 -6.86 -1.44
CA GLU A 57 10.81 -7.46 -0.21
C GLU A 57 11.57 -6.44 0.65
N ASN A 58 12.02 -5.32 0.06
CA ASN A 58 12.71 -4.26 0.77
C ASN A 58 11.73 -3.14 1.14
N ASP A 59 11.45 -2.98 2.43
CA ASP A 59 10.53 -1.98 2.95
C ASP A 59 10.95 -0.54 2.59
N GLU A 60 12.24 -0.24 2.51
CA GLU A 60 12.69 1.10 2.11
C GLU A 60 12.38 1.41 0.64
N VAL A 61 12.29 0.39 -0.22
CA VAL A 61 11.82 0.56 -1.61
C VAL A 61 10.33 0.86 -1.60
N ASN A 62 9.53 0.10 -0.84
CA ASN A 62 8.09 0.36 -0.70
C ASN A 62 7.82 1.78 -0.14
N HIS A 63 8.61 2.23 0.84
CA HIS A 63 8.48 3.58 1.38
C HIS A 63 8.80 4.68 0.36
N GLN A 64 9.72 4.42 -0.58
CA GLN A 64 10.02 5.35 -1.67
C GLN A 64 8.86 5.45 -2.67
N SER A 65 8.18 4.34 -2.96
CA SER A 65 6.99 4.30 -3.84
C SER A 65 5.87 5.24 -3.38
N TYR A 66 5.70 5.42 -2.06
CA TYR A 66 4.73 6.41 -1.55
C TYR A 66 5.12 7.86 -1.83
N ARG A 67 6.42 8.15 -1.91
CA ARG A 67 7.02 9.49 -1.85
C ARG A 67 7.50 10.04 -3.18
N SER A 68 7.36 9.29 -4.26
CA SER A 68 7.90 9.64 -5.58
C SER A 68 7.46 11.05 -6.05
N ASP A 69 6.27 11.51 -5.67
CA ASP A 69 5.61 12.64 -6.34
C ASP A 69 5.27 13.86 -5.44
N LEU A 70 6.15 14.23 -4.52
CA LEU A 70 5.87 15.35 -3.61
C LEU A 70 5.91 16.75 -4.26
N ASN A 71 6.38 16.88 -5.52
CA ASN A 71 6.61 18.17 -6.18
C ASN A 71 5.71 18.45 -7.41
N THR A 72 4.87 17.50 -7.85
CA THR A 72 3.94 17.71 -8.96
C THR A 72 2.55 18.08 -8.44
N SER A 73 1.81 18.90 -9.19
CA SER A 73 0.38 19.15 -8.92
C SER A 73 -0.52 17.94 -9.16
N GLN A 74 0.01 16.90 -9.80
CA GLN A 74 -0.67 15.63 -10.05
C GLN A 74 -0.50 14.70 -8.85
N GLY A 75 -1.42 13.76 -8.71
CA GLY A 75 -1.38 12.72 -7.71
C GLY A 75 -0.59 11.50 -8.18
N ASN A 76 -0.02 10.76 -7.24
CA ASN A 76 0.62 9.48 -7.51
C ASN A 76 -0.29 8.30 -7.19
N ILE A 77 -0.08 7.21 -7.92
CA ILE A 77 -0.86 5.99 -7.85
C ILE A 77 0.00 4.89 -7.24
N VAL A 78 -0.45 4.26 -6.16
CA VAL A 78 0.30 3.17 -5.51
C VAL A 78 -0.56 1.92 -5.43
N TYR A 79 -0.07 0.83 -5.99
CA TYR A 79 -0.68 -0.50 -5.90
C TYR A 79 -0.09 -1.27 -4.72
N GLY A 80 -0.92 -2.04 -4.02
CA GLY A 80 -0.41 -2.89 -2.94
C GLY A 80 -1.41 -3.93 -2.47
N GLU A 81 -0.90 -4.91 -1.74
CA GLU A 81 -1.74 -5.80 -0.97
C GLU A 81 -2.29 -5.08 0.28
N VAL A 82 -3.53 -5.40 0.67
CA VAL A 82 -4.16 -4.88 1.89
C VAL A 82 -3.27 -4.95 3.14
N GLY A 83 -2.57 -6.06 3.34
CA GLY A 83 -1.71 -6.27 4.50
C GLY A 83 -0.54 -5.30 4.56
N THR A 84 0.06 -4.96 3.41
CA THR A 84 1.18 -4.01 3.37
C THR A 84 0.71 -2.61 3.76
N PHE A 85 -0.39 -2.13 3.19
CA PHE A 85 -0.96 -0.83 3.58
C PHE A 85 -1.29 -0.78 5.07
N GLN A 86 -1.94 -1.82 5.60
CA GLN A 86 -2.28 -1.91 7.03
C GLN A 86 -1.03 -1.89 7.92
N ARG A 87 -0.01 -2.67 7.57
CA ARG A 87 1.27 -2.69 8.29
C ARG A 87 1.91 -1.32 8.31
N ASP A 88 2.04 -0.68 7.15
CA ASP A 88 2.71 0.61 7.02
C ASP A 88 1.94 1.73 7.76
N ILE A 89 0.59 1.68 7.76
CA ILE A 89 -0.25 2.57 8.57
C ILE A 89 0.07 2.40 10.06
N LEU A 90 0.07 1.17 10.56
CA LEU A 90 0.35 0.89 11.97
C LEU A 90 1.80 1.26 12.33
N GLU A 91 2.77 0.99 11.46
CA GLU A 91 4.16 1.37 11.72
C GLU A 91 4.34 2.89 11.82
N GLU A 92 3.69 3.68 10.96
CA GLU A 92 3.76 5.14 11.05
C GLU A 92 3.07 5.68 12.31
N GLU A 93 1.93 5.08 12.70
CA GLU A 93 1.20 5.47 13.91
C GLU A 93 1.96 5.15 15.21
N PHE A 94 2.63 3.99 15.29
CA PHE A 94 3.20 3.49 16.55
C PHE A 94 4.72 3.63 16.67
N ASN A 95 5.48 3.66 15.56
CA ASN A 95 6.96 3.65 15.60
C ASN A 95 7.61 5.00 15.26
N SER A 96 6.84 6.09 15.22
CA SER A 96 7.32 7.46 14.90
C SER A 96 8.07 7.58 13.55
N LYS A 97 7.89 6.61 12.64
CA LYS A 97 8.51 6.58 11.31
C LYS A 97 7.56 7.20 10.31
N LYS A 98 7.98 8.28 9.62
CA LYS A 98 7.16 8.91 8.56
C LYS A 98 7.19 8.11 7.26
N ILE A 99 6.53 6.97 7.17
CA ILE A 99 6.51 6.11 5.99
C ILE A 99 5.94 6.84 4.76
N PHE A 100 4.75 7.41 4.87
CA PHE A 100 4.05 8.08 3.77
C PHE A 100 4.59 9.50 3.48
N GLY A 101 5.54 10.00 4.28
CA GLY A 101 6.12 11.31 4.12
C GLY A 101 5.07 12.42 4.15
N LYS A 102 4.88 13.13 3.04
CA LYS A 102 3.83 14.15 2.88
C LYS A 102 2.69 13.72 1.95
N ARG A 103 2.68 12.46 1.46
CA ARG A 103 1.69 11.95 0.48
C ARG A 103 0.26 12.25 0.92
N TYR A 104 0.01 12.02 2.20
CA TYR A 104 -1.29 12.17 2.86
C TYR A 104 -1.46 13.50 3.60
N GLU A 105 -0.44 14.36 3.58
CA GLU A 105 -0.48 15.70 4.15
C GLU A 105 -0.88 16.69 3.04
N ASN A 106 -2.02 17.39 3.17
CA ASN A 106 -2.51 18.43 2.24
C ASN A 106 -2.96 17.96 0.85
N ARG A 107 -3.25 16.66 0.67
CA ARG A 107 -3.86 16.13 -0.56
C ARG A 107 -5.15 15.37 -0.25
N ASN A 108 -6.06 15.34 -1.22
CA ASN A 108 -7.20 14.43 -1.17
C ASN A 108 -6.69 12.99 -1.29
N LYS A 109 -7.25 12.09 -0.49
CA LYS A 109 -6.91 10.67 -0.48
C LYS A 109 -8.02 9.88 -1.17
N SER A 110 -7.64 8.96 -2.04
CA SER A 110 -8.58 8.06 -2.70
C SER A 110 -8.11 6.62 -2.52
N LEU A 111 -9.01 5.77 -2.03
CA LEU A 111 -8.79 4.34 -1.88
C LEU A 111 -9.67 3.60 -2.88
N ILE A 112 -9.06 2.78 -3.74
CA ILE A 112 -9.77 1.87 -4.63
C ILE A 112 -9.47 0.46 -4.17
N ILE A 113 -10.50 -0.31 -3.86
CA ILE A 113 -10.38 -1.69 -3.41
C ILE A 113 -10.78 -2.59 -4.58
N ASP A 114 -9.81 -3.35 -5.11
CA ASP A 114 -10.05 -4.40 -6.10
C ASP A 114 -10.33 -5.73 -5.38
N GLU A 115 -11.15 -6.58 -5.99
CA GLU A 115 -11.60 -7.86 -5.38
C GLU A 115 -12.16 -7.72 -3.96
N VAL A 116 -13.09 -6.76 -3.78
CA VAL A 116 -13.73 -6.44 -2.49
C VAL A 116 -14.35 -7.68 -1.83
N ASP A 117 -14.90 -8.59 -2.61
CA ASP A 117 -15.48 -9.85 -2.15
C ASP A 117 -14.45 -10.75 -1.46
N ASN A 118 -13.30 -10.96 -2.11
CA ASN A 118 -12.18 -11.72 -1.54
C ASN A 118 -11.65 -11.04 -0.27
N MET A 119 -11.48 -9.71 -0.30
CA MET A 119 -10.98 -8.97 0.85
C MET A 119 -11.94 -9.00 2.05
N CYS A 120 -13.24 -8.83 1.83
CA CYS A 120 -14.23 -8.70 2.90
C CYS A 120 -14.79 -10.04 3.39
N LEU A 121 -14.65 -11.13 2.63
CA LEU A 121 -15.17 -12.44 3.05
C LEU A 121 -14.04 -13.39 3.46
N ASP A 122 -13.01 -13.52 2.62
CA ASP A 122 -11.93 -14.48 2.83
C ASP A 122 -10.88 -13.91 3.78
N LYS A 123 -10.45 -12.67 3.53
CA LYS A 123 -9.39 -12.01 4.33
C LYS A 123 -9.89 -11.30 5.59
N ALA A 124 -11.19 -11.01 5.71
CA ALA A 124 -11.73 -10.27 6.85
C ALA A 124 -11.55 -10.97 8.22
N ARG A 125 -11.26 -12.27 8.23
CA ARG A 125 -11.01 -13.04 9.45
C ARG A 125 -9.55 -12.97 9.93
N HIS A 126 -8.65 -12.45 9.10
CA HIS A 126 -7.24 -12.32 9.44
C HIS A 126 -7.00 -10.98 10.13
N VAL A 127 -6.33 -11.02 11.29
CA VAL A 127 -5.89 -9.83 12.01
C VAL A 127 -4.41 -9.62 11.71
N LEU A 128 -4.07 -8.44 11.22
CA LEU A 128 -2.67 -8.05 11.07
C LEU A 128 -2.11 -7.68 12.44
N TYR A 129 -1.03 -8.35 12.84
CA TYR A 129 -0.34 -8.13 14.10
C TYR A 129 1.08 -7.66 13.84
N LEU A 130 1.44 -6.49 14.36
CA LEU A 130 2.83 -6.03 14.40
C LEU A 130 3.54 -6.71 15.57
N SER A 131 4.39 -7.68 15.27
CA SER A 131 5.28 -8.28 16.27
C SER A 131 6.60 -7.53 16.32
N HIS A 132 7.05 -7.14 17.51
CA HIS A 132 8.42 -6.73 17.76
C HIS A 132 9.10 -7.69 18.74
N GLU A 133 10.41 -7.92 18.60
CA GLU A 133 11.17 -8.51 19.69
C GLU A 133 11.38 -7.45 20.77
N ILE A 134 10.90 -7.70 21.99
CA ILE A 134 11.30 -6.90 23.14
C ILE A 134 12.63 -7.47 23.63
N GLU A 135 13.75 -6.85 23.25
CA GLU A 135 15.09 -7.30 23.70
C GLU A 135 15.19 -7.40 25.23
N SER A 136 14.47 -6.55 25.98
CA SER A 136 14.44 -6.59 27.44
C SER A 136 13.68 -7.78 28.03
N LEU A 137 12.81 -8.46 27.27
CA LEU A 137 12.11 -9.68 27.70
C LEU A 137 12.96 -10.94 27.50
N LYS A 138 14.07 -10.89 26.75
CA LYS A 138 15.01 -12.02 26.61
C LYS A 138 15.54 -12.51 27.97
N TRP A 139 15.65 -11.59 28.95
CA TRP A 139 16.07 -11.94 30.31
C TRP A 139 14.97 -12.62 31.15
N LEU A 140 13.69 -12.43 30.82
CA LEU A 140 12.57 -13.10 31.50
C LEU A 140 12.45 -14.57 31.07
N GLU A 141 12.94 -14.92 29.88
CA GLU A 141 12.91 -16.29 29.37
C GLU A 141 13.64 -17.27 30.31
N THR A 142 14.80 -16.87 30.83
CA THR A 142 15.57 -17.63 31.85
C THR A 142 14.78 -17.84 33.15
N LEU A 143 13.88 -16.92 33.49
CA LEU A 143 13.05 -16.98 34.69
C LEU A 143 11.88 -17.94 34.54
N PHE A 144 11.31 -18.05 33.34
CA PHE A 144 10.21 -18.98 33.03
C PHE A 144 10.66 -20.41 32.75
N ILE A 145 11.94 -20.65 32.42
CA ILE A 145 12.49 -22.00 32.22
C ILE A 145 12.60 -22.80 33.55
N ASN A 146 12.53 -22.13 34.71
CA ASN A 146 12.69 -22.75 36.03
C ASN A 146 11.36 -22.95 36.81
N ILE A 147 10.21 -22.87 36.14
CA ILE A 147 8.88 -23.22 36.69
C ILE A 147 8.39 -24.48 35.99
#